data_AF-A0AA38C8J7-F1
#
_entry.id   AF-A0AA38C8J7-F1
#
_cell.length_a   1.000
_cell.length_b   1.000
_cell.length_c   1.000
_cell.angle_alpha   90.00
_cell.angle_beta   90.00
_cell.angle_gamma   90.00
#
_symmetry.space_group_name_H-M   'P 1'
#
loop_
_entity.id
_entity.type
_entity.pdbx_description
1 polymer ?
#
loop_
_entity_poly.entity_id
_entity_poly.type
_entity_poly.pdbx_seq_one_letter_code
_entity_poly.pdbx_strand_id
1 'polypeptide(L)'
;MDISLLLRLFPVTWHSVIAGFVALFLAWQQFTYSMKKSSLPGPSMVIPFIGSAIEMVRNPTKFWDDQAKAARNLGLSGNLLFEHRDLRRRFAPNFTLKALGVYVRIQEKVIRQHIKKWIEITSDDKPIALRTFCRDMNLETSQNAFVGSYLTNEAKEQFNRDYNLFNTGLMALPIDFPGFAFYKAKHAVSRLARNLADCAHQSKKIMENGEEPNCLVDFFMAETVKEIKEMSPKPYILMTLK
;
A
#
# COMPACT_ATOMS: atom_id res chain seq x y z
N MET A 1 48.91 -1.03 -33.84
CA MET A 1 48.81 -1.75 -32.55
C MET A 1 48.28 -3.14 -32.86
N ASP A 2 49.12 -4.15 -32.73
CA ASP A 2 48.84 -5.52 -33.17
C ASP A 2 47.89 -6.21 -32.17
N ILE A 3 46.68 -6.56 -32.61
CA ILE A 3 45.62 -7.17 -31.78
C ILE A 3 46.07 -8.52 -31.22
N SER A 4 46.94 -9.22 -31.96
CA SER A 4 47.50 -10.51 -31.53
C SER A 4 48.40 -10.38 -30.28
N LEU A 5 49.04 -9.23 -30.09
CA LEU A 5 49.92 -8.94 -28.95
C LEU A 5 49.11 -8.59 -27.69
N LEU A 6 47.95 -7.94 -27.86
CA LEU A 6 47.00 -7.66 -26.79
C LEU A 6 46.30 -8.93 -26.28
N LEU A 7 45.90 -9.83 -27.18
CA LEU A 7 45.27 -11.11 -26.82
C LEU A 7 46.22 -12.07 -26.11
N ARG A 8 47.54 -11.92 -26.32
CA ARG A 8 48.58 -12.67 -25.58
C ARG A 8 48.82 -12.13 -24.18
N LEU A 9 48.71 -10.81 -23.99
CA LEU A 9 48.86 -10.17 -22.68
C LEU A 9 47.59 -10.27 -21.82
N PHE A 10 46.41 -10.34 -22.46
CA PHE A 10 45.12 -10.49 -21.81
C PHE A 10 44.32 -11.61 -22.49
N PRO A 11 44.52 -12.89 -22.08
CA PRO A 11 43.76 -13.99 -22.65
C PRO A 11 42.27 -13.78 -22.36
N VAL A 12 41.45 -13.77 -23.43
CA VAL A 12 39.99 -13.66 -23.31
C VAL A 12 39.47 -14.99 -22.75
N THR A 13 39.37 -15.06 -21.44
CA THR A 13 38.76 -16.19 -20.74
C THR A 13 37.25 -15.95 -20.57
N TRP A 14 36.49 -17.01 -20.27
CA TRP A 14 35.06 -16.89 -20.02
C TRP A 14 34.75 -15.93 -18.84
N HIS A 15 35.62 -15.83 -17.83
CA HIS A 15 35.51 -14.84 -16.75
C HIS A 15 35.63 -13.40 -17.28
N SER A 16 36.54 -13.15 -18.23
CA SER A 16 36.72 -11.84 -18.87
C SER A 16 35.48 -11.44 -19.67
N VAL A 17 34.83 -12.42 -20.33
CA VAL A 17 33.57 -12.22 -21.05
C VAL A 17 32.44 -11.88 -20.08
N ILE A 18 32.27 -12.66 -18.99
CA ILE A 18 31.25 -12.39 -17.96
C ILE A 18 31.49 -11.03 -17.30
N ALA A 19 32.73 -10.72 -16.91
CA ALA A 19 33.10 -9.44 -16.32
C ALA A 19 32.80 -8.27 -17.27
N GLY A 20 33.03 -8.45 -18.57
CA GLY A 20 32.66 -7.48 -19.61
C GLY A 20 31.16 -7.24 -19.68
N PHE A 21 30.34 -8.29 -19.68
CA PHE A 21 28.88 -8.16 -19.65
C PHE A 21 28.37 -7.49 -18.37
N VAL A 22 28.91 -7.86 -17.20
CA VAL A 22 28.58 -7.22 -15.93
C VAL A 22 28.96 -5.74 -15.96
N ALA A 23 30.18 -5.39 -16.39
CA ALA A 23 30.63 -4.01 -16.49
C ALA A 23 29.75 -3.18 -17.44
N LEU A 24 29.37 -3.74 -18.59
CA LEU A 24 28.49 -3.10 -19.56
C LEU A 24 27.08 -2.89 -18.99
N PHE A 25 26.54 -3.88 -18.28
CA PHE A 25 25.26 -3.76 -17.58
C PHE A 25 25.30 -2.67 -16.50
N LEU A 26 26.35 -2.62 -15.68
CA LEU A 26 26.54 -1.61 -14.65
C LEU A 26 26.67 -0.20 -15.26
N ALA A 27 27.44 -0.06 -16.34
CA ALA A 27 27.59 1.20 -17.06
C ALA A 27 26.26 1.67 -17.67
N TRP A 28 25.49 0.75 -18.29
CA TRP A 28 24.15 1.03 -18.79
C TRP A 28 23.20 1.47 -17.68
N GLN A 29 23.27 0.85 -16.50
CA GLN A 29 22.47 1.23 -15.34
C GLN A 29 22.83 2.64 -14.83
N GLN A 30 24.12 2.99 -14.72
CA GLN A 30 24.53 4.34 -14.31
C GLN A 30 24.15 5.39 -15.35
N PHE A 31 24.30 5.08 -16.64
CA PHE A 31 23.91 5.96 -17.73
C PHE A 31 22.40 6.23 -17.72
N THR A 32 21.59 5.18 -17.62
CA THR A 32 20.12 5.32 -17.54
C THR A 32 19.69 6.06 -16.27
N TYR A 33 20.36 5.84 -15.13
CA TYR A 33 20.13 6.60 -13.91
C TYR A 33 20.43 8.09 -14.10
N SER A 34 21.61 8.43 -14.65
CA SER A 34 21.99 9.82 -14.88
C SER A 34 21.03 10.53 -15.85
N MET A 35 20.56 9.83 -16.88
CA MET A 35 19.55 10.35 -17.82
C MET A 35 18.19 10.57 -17.14
N LYS A 36 17.71 9.61 -16.34
CA LYS A 36 16.42 9.70 -15.64
C LYS A 36 16.45 10.71 -14.49
N LYS A 37 17.60 10.85 -13.80
CA LYS A 37 17.81 11.80 -12.72
C LYS A 37 17.67 13.23 -13.25
N SER A 38 18.20 13.54 -14.44
CA SER A 38 18.08 14.89 -15.02
C SER A 38 18.48 15.97 -14.00
N SER A 39 17.68 17.02 -13.80
CA SER A 39 17.88 18.07 -12.79
C SER A 39 17.38 17.71 -11.38
N LEU A 40 16.95 16.46 -11.14
CA LEU A 40 16.43 16.05 -9.85
C LEU A 40 17.57 15.99 -8.81
N PRO A 41 17.36 16.58 -7.62
CA PRO A 41 18.32 16.51 -6.53
C PRO A 41 18.52 15.06 -6.05
N GLY A 42 19.78 14.69 -5.81
CA GLY A 42 20.17 13.35 -5.38
C GLY A 42 21.66 13.05 -5.65
N PRO A 43 22.17 11.88 -5.24
CA PRO A 43 23.57 11.48 -5.49
C PRO A 43 23.86 11.35 -6.98
N SER A 44 25.07 11.72 -7.43
CA SER A 44 25.46 11.62 -8.85
C SER A 44 25.63 10.18 -9.33
N MET A 45 25.90 9.27 -8.41
CA MET A 45 26.07 7.85 -8.66
C MET A 45 25.36 7.06 -7.56
N VAL A 46 24.74 5.95 -7.92
CA VAL A 46 24.05 5.07 -6.97
C VAL A 46 24.63 3.68 -7.00
N ILE A 47 24.47 2.93 -5.90
CA ILE A 47 24.88 1.52 -5.89
C ILE A 47 23.97 0.76 -6.86
N PRO A 48 24.53 -0.04 -7.79
CA PRO A 48 23.74 -0.86 -8.70
C PRO A 48 22.72 -1.71 -7.95
N PHE A 49 21.50 -1.79 -8.51
CA PHE A 49 20.31 -2.49 -7.98
C PHE A 49 19.71 -1.90 -6.69
N ILE A 50 20.54 -1.42 -5.77
CA ILE A 50 20.12 -0.99 -4.43
C ILE A 50 19.76 0.50 -4.38
N GLY A 51 20.36 1.31 -5.25
CA GLY A 51 20.10 2.74 -5.28
C GLY A 51 20.60 3.44 -4.02
N SER A 52 19.80 4.40 -3.54
CA SER A 52 20.00 5.08 -2.24
C SER A 52 19.38 4.34 -1.05
N ALA A 53 18.90 3.11 -1.22
CA ALA A 53 18.19 2.39 -0.15
C ALA A 53 19.08 2.11 1.07
N ILE A 54 20.39 1.91 0.89
CA ILE A 54 21.33 1.73 2.01
C ILE A 54 21.40 2.99 2.87
N GLU A 55 21.46 4.17 2.24
CA GLU A 55 21.51 5.45 2.96
C GLU A 55 20.20 5.71 3.71
N MET A 56 19.06 5.40 3.07
CA MET A 56 17.73 5.46 3.69
C MET A 56 17.62 4.55 4.92
N VAL A 57 18.17 3.32 4.86
CA VAL A 57 18.11 2.38 6.00
C VAL A 57 19.10 2.77 7.10
N ARG A 58 20.28 3.27 6.75
CA ARG A 58 21.35 3.61 7.70
C ARG A 58 21.09 4.92 8.45
N ASN A 59 20.49 5.92 7.80
CA ASN A 59 20.13 7.19 8.42
C ASN A 59 18.83 7.77 7.81
N PRO A 60 17.67 7.21 8.20
CA PRO A 60 16.39 7.56 7.58
C PRO A 60 16.02 9.02 7.78
N THR A 61 16.28 9.60 8.95
CA THR A 61 15.91 10.99 9.26
C THR A 61 16.62 11.96 8.33
N LYS A 62 17.95 11.87 8.23
CA LYS A 62 18.74 12.73 7.35
C LYS A 62 18.33 12.54 5.89
N PHE A 63 18.16 11.29 5.46
CA PHE A 63 17.77 10.97 4.08
C PHE A 63 16.44 11.66 3.70
N TRP A 64 15.41 11.54 4.54
CA TRP A 64 14.10 12.15 4.26
C TRP A 64 14.10 13.68 4.42
N ASP A 65 14.90 14.24 5.32
CA ASP A 65 15.08 15.70 5.44
C ASP A 65 15.70 16.30 4.17
N ASP A 66 16.72 15.64 3.62
CA ASP A 66 17.38 16.09 2.40
C ASP A 66 16.46 15.96 1.18
N GLN A 67 15.65 14.89 1.11
CA GLN A 67 14.59 14.73 0.10
C GLN A 67 13.50 15.81 0.21
N ALA A 68 13.09 16.19 1.43
CA ALA A 68 12.07 17.22 1.62
C ALA A 68 12.54 18.61 1.17
N LYS A 69 13.80 18.97 1.47
CA LYS A 69 14.42 20.22 0.98
C LYS A 69 14.46 20.27 -0.55
N ALA A 70 14.79 19.14 -1.14
CA ALA A 70 14.84 18.91 -2.58
C ALA A 70 13.47 19.05 -3.27
N ALA A 71 12.42 18.43 -2.71
CA ALA A 71 11.08 18.40 -3.28
C ALA A 71 10.37 19.76 -3.26
N ARG A 72 10.76 20.65 -2.33
CA ARG A 72 10.18 22.00 -2.16
C ARG A 72 10.23 22.85 -3.43
N ASN A 73 11.20 22.58 -4.32
CA ASN A 73 11.43 23.36 -5.54
C ASN A 73 10.83 22.73 -6.82
N LEU A 74 10.38 21.47 -6.77
CA LEU A 74 10.11 20.70 -7.99
C LEU A 74 8.62 20.46 -8.27
N GLY A 75 7.74 20.57 -7.28
CA GLY A 75 6.29 20.79 -7.46
C GLY A 75 5.54 19.91 -8.47
N LEU A 76 6.04 18.74 -8.87
CA LEU A 76 5.52 18.01 -10.03
C LEU A 76 5.27 16.53 -9.72
N SER A 77 4.02 16.14 -9.93
CA SER A 77 3.61 14.78 -10.29
C SER A 77 2.43 14.87 -11.24
N GLY A 78 2.61 15.47 -12.42
CA GLY A 78 1.55 15.80 -13.38
C GLY A 78 0.77 14.60 -13.95
N ASN A 79 1.43 13.45 -14.15
CA ASN A 79 0.84 12.33 -14.89
C ASN A 79 -0.01 11.36 -14.04
N LEU A 80 0.01 11.50 -12.70
CA LEU A 80 -0.87 10.76 -11.79
C LEU A 80 -2.16 11.53 -11.45
N LEU A 81 -2.31 12.80 -11.83
CA LEU A 81 -3.29 13.68 -11.19
C LEU A 81 -4.75 13.38 -11.52
N PHE A 82 -5.09 12.98 -12.74
CA PHE A 82 -6.50 12.87 -13.14
C PHE A 82 -7.20 11.66 -12.50
N GLU A 83 -6.64 10.45 -12.65
CA GLU A 83 -7.19 9.25 -12.02
C GLU A 83 -7.16 9.34 -10.48
N HIS A 84 -6.09 9.92 -9.91
CA HIS A 84 -6.04 10.15 -8.46
C HIS A 84 -7.00 11.24 -7.99
N ARG A 85 -7.32 12.26 -8.80
CA ARG A 85 -8.27 13.31 -8.43
C ARG A 85 -9.68 12.74 -8.31
N ASP A 86 -10.12 11.97 -9.30
CA ASP A 86 -11.46 11.37 -9.29
C ASP A 86 -11.58 10.33 -8.17
N LEU A 87 -10.55 9.52 -7.95
CA LEU A 87 -10.51 8.60 -6.82
C LEU A 87 -10.57 9.35 -5.49
N ARG A 88 -9.76 10.40 -5.29
CA ARG A 88 -9.80 11.24 -4.09
C ARG A 88 -11.17 11.88 -3.88
N ARG A 89 -11.83 12.35 -4.95
CA ARG A 89 -13.18 12.92 -4.88
C ARG A 89 -14.17 11.89 -4.32
N ARG A 90 -14.14 10.66 -4.84
CA ARG A 90 -15.02 9.57 -4.38
C ARG A 90 -14.73 9.11 -2.95
N PHE A 91 -13.48 9.22 -2.49
CA PHE A 91 -13.10 8.87 -1.12
C PHE A 91 -13.29 10.00 -0.10
N ALA A 92 -13.45 11.25 -0.54
CA ALA A 92 -13.62 12.42 0.33
C ALA A 92 -14.74 12.29 1.40
N PRO A 93 -15.90 11.66 1.12
CA PRO A 93 -16.98 11.49 2.11
C PRO A 93 -16.54 10.77 3.39
N ASN A 94 -15.52 9.90 3.28
CA ASN A 94 -14.96 9.17 4.41
C ASN A 94 -14.20 10.04 5.41
N PHE A 95 -13.89 11.29 5.08
CA PHE A 95 -13.08 12.20 5.89
C PHE A 95 -13.87 13.42 6.41
N THR A 96 -15.21 13.31 6.46
CA THR A 96 -16.07 14.33 7.06
C THR A 96 -16.06 14.24 8.59
N LEU A 97 -16.42 15.34 9.29
CA LEU A 97 -16.54 15.31 10.76
C LEU A 97 -17.52 14.24 11.26
N LYS A 98 -18.62 14.00 10.51
CA LYS A 98 -19.58 12.93 10.80
C LYS A 98 -18.91 11.56 10.73
N ALA A 99 -18.20 11.28 9.63
CA ALA A 99 -17.50 10.01 9.44
C ALA A 99 -16.41 9.78 10.50
N LEU A 100 -15.58 10.78 10.75
CA LEU A 100 -14.53 10.71 11.78
C LEU A 100 -15.13 10.50 13.18
N GLY A 101 -16.26 11.14 13.49
CA GLY A 101 -16.97 10.94 14.76
C GLY A 101 -17.44 9.49 14.95
N VAL A 102 -17.86 8.82 13.88
CA VAL A 102 -18.19 7.38 13.92
C VAL A 102 -16.93 6.55 14.17
N TYR A 103 -15.84 6.82 13.45
CA TYR A 103 -14.61 6.04 13.57
C TYR A 103 -13.97 6.18 14.95
N VAL A 104 -13.96 7.38 15.54
CA VAL A 104 -13.42 7.61 16.88
C VAL A 104 -14.11 6.75 17.92
N ARG A 105 -15.45 6.62 17.85
CA ARG A 105 -16.21 5.74 18.76
C ARG A 105 -15.82 4.27 18.61
N ILE A 106 -15.65 3.81 17.36
CA ILE A 106 -15.23 2.43 17.06
C ILE A 106 -13.81 2.18 17.58
N GLN A 107 -12.89 3.09 17.28
CA GLN A 107 -11.49 2.99 17.67
C GLN A 107 -11.33 3.03 19.19
N GLU A 108 -11.98 3.96 19.88
CA GLU A 108 -11.93 4.07 21.34
C GLU A 108 -12.34 2.76 22.02
N LYS A 109 -13.44 2.15 21.58
CA LYS A 109 -13.92 0.87 22.13
C LYS A 109 -12.85 -0.23 22.02
N VAL A 110 -12.24 -0.39 20.85
CA VAL A 110 -11.22 -1.41 20.61
C VAL A 110 -9.94 -1.09 21.38
N ILE A 111 -9.48 0.15 21.35
CA ILE A 111 -8.26 0.60 22.05
C ILE A 111 -8.39 0.33 23.56
N ARG A 112 -9.51 0.68 24.19
CA ARG A 112 -9.74 0.42 25.61
C ARG A 112 -9.72 -1.07 25.95
N GLN A 113 -10.28 -1.92 25.09
CA GLN A 113 -10.25 -3.38 25.27
C GLN A 113 -8.82 -3.93 25.20
N HIS A 114 -8.02 -3.46 24.25
CA HIS A 114 -6.61 -3.86 24.12
C HIS A 114 -5.78 -3.40 25.31
N ILE A 115 -5.88 -2.12 25.70
CA ILE A 115 -5.15 -1.59 26.86
C ILE A 115 -5.49 -2.37 28.13
N LYS A 116 -6.77 -2.68 28.37
CA LYS A 116 -7.18 -3.50 29.52
C LYS A 116 -6.48 -4.87 29.53
N LYS A 117 -6.46 -5.57 28.39
CA LYS A 117 -5.75 -6.85 28.24
C LYS A 117 -4.24 -6.71 28.49
N TRP A 118 -3.63 -5.62 28.03
CA TRP A 118 -2.19 -5.40 28.23
C TRP A 118 -1.85 -5.19 29.70
N ILE A 119 -2.67 -4.42 30.42
CA ILE A 119 -2.53 -4.22 31.88
C ILE A 119 -2.63 -5.56 32.62
N GLU A 120 -3.59 -6.41 32.25
CA GLU A 120 -3.75 -7.74 32.84
C GLU A 120 -2.52 -8.63 32.59
N ILE A 121 -1.92 -8.57 31.39
CA ILE A 121 -0.69 -9.31 31.06
C ILE A 121 0.51 -8.82 31.87
N THR A 122 0.60 -7.52 32.13
CA THR A 122 1.70 -6.91 32.90
C THR A 122 1.46 -6.90 34.41
N SER A 123 0.55 -7.74 34.92
CA SER A 123 0.22 -7.78 36.36
C SER A 123 1.39 -8.20 37.25
N ASP A 124 2.45 -8.77 36.67
CA ASP A 124 3.68 -9.19 37.36
C ASP A 124 4.84 -8.18 37.22
N ASP A 125 4.55 -6.93 36.83
CA ASP A 125 5.51 -5.83 36.60
C ASP A 125 6.61 -6.13 35.57
N LYS A 126 6.43 -7.14 34.71
CA LYS A 126 7.38 -7.43 33.63
C LYS A 126 7.14 -6.54 32.40
N PRO A 127 8.21 -5.95 31.83
CA PRO A 127 8.09 -5.18 30.60
C PRO A 127 7.69 -6.09 29.42
N ILE A 128 6.80 -5.58 28.57
CA ILE A 128 6.34 -6.27 27.36
C ILE A 128 6.76 -5.51 26.09
N ALA A 129 7.03 -6.25 25.01
CA ALA A 129 7.32 -5.66 23.71
C ALA A 129 6.03 -5.16 23.03
N LEU A 130 5.75 -3.86 23.12
CA LEU A 130 4.49 -3.27 22.63
C LEU A 130 4.26 -3.37 21.12
N ARG A 131 5.30 -3.56 20.30
CA ARG A 131 5.19 -3.52 18.83
C ARG A 131 4.10 -4.44 18.28
N THR A 132 4.08 -5.70 18.72
CA THR A 132 3.12 -6.71 18.24
C THR A 132 1.70 -6.36 18.71
N PHE A 133 1.56 -5.93 19.96
CA PHE A 133 0.29 -5.52 20.53
C PHE A 133 -0.31 -4.29 19.82
N CYS A 134 0.50 -3.26 19.57
CA CYS A 134 0.09 -2.09 18.80
C CYS A 134 -0.28 -2.45 17.36
N ARG A 135 0.45 -3.36 16.71
CA ARG A 135 0.10 -3.87 15.37
C ARG A 135 -1.29 -4.52 15.38
N ASP A 136 -1.55 -5.41 16.33
CA ASP A 136 -2.80 -6.17 16.39
C ASP A 136 -3.99 -5.25 16.71
N MET A 137 -3.82 -4.30 17.64
CA MET A 137 -4.79 -3.26 17.92
C MET A 137 -5.06 -2.38 16.70
N ASN A 138 -4.02 -1.95 15.97
CA ASN A 138 -4.18 -1.15 14.76
C ASN A 138 -4.91 -1.92 13.65
N LEU A 139 -4.65 -3.21 13.51
CA LEU A 139 -5.35 -4.03 12.52
C LEU A 139 -6.84 -4.18 12.86
N GLU A 140 -7.17 -4.47 14.12
CA GLU A 140 -8.56 -4.64 14.55
C GLU A 140 -9.35 -3.33 14.50
N THR A 141 -8.77 -2.23 14.97
CA THR A 141 -9.38 -0.89 14.86
C THR A 141 -9.64 -0.53 13.39
N SER A 142 -8.68 -0.81 12.51
CA SER A 142 -8.81 -0.54 11.07
C SER A 142 -9.90 -1.40 10.43
N GLN A 143 -9.96 -2.70 10.73
CA GLN A 143 -11.02 -3.58 10.24
C GLN A 143 -12.40 -3.11 10.68
N ASN A 144 -12.56 -2.82 11.97
CA ASN A 144 -13.85 -2.40 12.52
C ASN A 144 -14.27 -1.02 11.99
N ALA A 145 -13.34 -0.07 11.81
CA ALA A 145 -13.66 1.22 11.22
C ALA A 145 -13.96 1.14 9.72
N PHE A 146 -13.29 0.23 8.99
CA PHE A 146 -13.38 0.16 7.54
C PHE A 146 -14.62 -0.59 7.05
N VAL A 147 -14.88 -1.78 7.61
CA VAL A 147 -15.96 -2.69 7.19
C VAL A 147 -16.97 -3.01 8.30
N GLY A 148 -16.85 -2.38 9.47
CA GLY A 148 -17.87 -2.46 10.51
C GLY A 148 -18.20 -3.91 10.92
N SER A 149 -19.51 -4.19 11.00
CA SER A 149 -20.06 -5.50 11.35
C SER A 149 -20.09 -6.50 10.19
N TYR A 150 -19.76 -6.09 8.96
CA TYR A 150 -19.84 -6.97 7.78
C TYR A 150 -18.80 -8.08 7.78
N LEU A 151 -17.71 -7.90 8.55
CA LEU A 151 -16.67 -8.90 8.71
C LEU A 151 -16.91 -9.69 10.01
N THR A 152 -17.31 -10.96 9.89
CA THR A 152 -17.54 -11.85 11.05
C THR A 152 -16.25 -12.10 11.83
N ASN A 153 -16.37 -12.58 13.07
CA ASN A 153 -15.20 -12.86 13.90
C ASN A 153 -14.29 -13.92 13.28
N GLU A 154 -14.85 -14.96 12.69
CA GLU A 154 -14.11 -16.01 11.98
C GLU A 154 -13.41 -15.44 10.74
N ALA A 155 -14.09 -14.55 10.02
CA ALA A 155 -13.52 -13.87 8.85
C ALA A 155 -12.36 -12.93 9.25
N LYS A 156 -12.42 -12.27 10.42
CA LYS A 156 -11.33 -11.45 10.95
C LYS A 156 -10.07 -12.25 11.20
N GLU A 157 -10.18 -13.45 11.77
CA GLU A 157 -9.00 -14.31 12.00
C GLU A 157 -8.32 -14.70 10.69
N GLN A 158 -9.10 -15.11 9.69
CA GLN A 158 -8.56 -15.43 8.37
C GLN A 158 -7.97 -14.18 7.69
N PHE A 159 -8.63 -13.03 7.82
CA PHE A 159 -8.12 -11.76 7.33
C PHE A 159 -6.77 -11.42 7.97
N ASN A 160 -6.59 -11.63 9.28
CA ASN A 160 -5.34 -11.36 9.98
C ASN A 160 -4.19 -12.22 9.45
N ARG A 161 -4.45 -13.52 9.21
CA ARG A 161 -3.48 -14.42 8.59
C ARG A 161 -3.10 -13.96 7.19
N ASP A 162 -4.09 -13.64 6.38
CA ASP A 162 -3.88 -13.21 5.00
C ASP A 162 -3.19 -11.83 4.92
N TYR A 163 -3.48 -10.92 5.84
CA TYR A 163 -2.84 -9.61 5.93
C TYR A 163 -1.35 -9.74 6.31
N ASN A 164 -1.00 -10.70 7.18
CA ASN A 164 0.40 -11.01 7.49
C ASN A 164 1.14 -11.60 6.29
N LEU A 165 0.50 -12.50 5.52
CA LEU A 165 1.08 -13.02 4.27
C LEU A 165 1.29 -11.89 3.26
N PHE A 166 0.31 -11.00 3.12
CA PHE A 166 0.41 -9.81 2.28
C PHE A 166 1.61 -8.92 2.67
N ASN A 167 1.74 -8.56 3.95
CA ASN A 167 2.86 -7.74 4.44
C ASN A 167 4.21 -8.42 4.20
N THR A 168 4.28 -9.74 4.38
CA THR A 168 5.51 -10.51 4.11
C THR A 168 5.86 -10.49 2.62
N GLY A 169 4.86 -10.65 1.74
CA GLY A 169 5.08 -10.61 0.30
C GLY A 169 5.45 -9.24 -0.25
N LEU A 170 4.97 -8.15 0.37
CA LEU A 170 5.33 -6.78 -0.01
C LEU A 170 6.84 -6.50 0.21
N MET A 171 7.44 -7.19 1.18
CA MET A 171 8.86 -7.09 1.50
C MET A 171 9.72 -8.14 0.77
N ALA A 172 9.10 -9.04 0.00
CA ALA A 172 9.79 -10.13 -0.68
C ALA A 172 10.13 -9.77 -2.14
N LEU A 173 11.09 -10.48 -2.71
CA LEU A 173 11.30 -10.44 -4.16
C LEU A 173 10.03 -10.92 -4.87
N PRO A 174 9.62 -10.29 -5.99
CA PRO A 174 8.39 -10.60 -6.70
C PRO A 174 8.51 -11.88 -7.53
N ILE A 175 8.81 -13.00 -6.87
CA ILE A 175 8.97 -14.32 -7.47
C ILE A 175 7.68 -15.11 -7.26
N ASP A 176 6.91 -15.25 -8.33
CA ASP A 176 5.62 -15.95 -8.33
C ASP A 176 5.81 -17.46 -8.55
N PHE A 177 6.37 -18.13 -7.53
CA PHE A 177 6.60 -19.57 -7.55
C PHE A 177 6.16 -20.24 -6.23
N PRO A 178 5.57 -21.46 -6.26
CA PRO A 178 5.13 -22.15 -5.05
C PRO A 178 6.21 -22.23 -3.97
N GLY A 179 5.84 -21.88 -2.74
CA GLY A 179 6.76 -21.83 -1.59
C GLY A 179 7.32 -20.44 -1.29
N PHE A 180 7.40 -19.55 -2.28
CA PHE A 180 7.90 -18.18 -2.10
C PHE A 180 6.88 -17.28 -1.40
N ALA A 181 7.38 -16.28 -0.68
CA ALA A 181 6.56 -15.33 0.06
C ALA A 181 5.61 -14.53 -0.86
N PHE A 182 6.09 -14.08 -2.02
CA PHE A 182 5.28 -13.35 -3.00
C PHE A 182 4.12 -14.19 -3.54
N TYR A 183 4.36 -15.46 -3.89
CA TYR A 183 3.30 -16.40 -4.30
C TYR A 183 2.21 -16.53 -3.23
N LYS A 184 2.60 -16.76 -1.97
CA LYS A 184 1.65 -16.87 -0.84
C LYS A 184 0.85 -15.58 -0.64
N ALA A 185 1.50 -14.43 -0.76
CA ALA A 185 0.88 -13.12 -0.63
C ALA A 185 -0.14 -12.85 -1.74
N LYS A 186 0.18 -13.18 -3.00
CA LYS A 186 -0.75 -13.05 -4.14
C LYS A 186 -2.07 -13.79 -3.86
N HIS A 187 -1.98 -15.04 -3.41
CA HIS A 187 -3.17 -15.82 -3.05
C HIS A 187 -3.92 -15.27 -1.83
N ALA A 188 -3.20 -14.71 -0.85
CA ALA A 188 -3.80 -14.03 0.30
C ALA A 188 -4.57 -12.77 -0.14
N VAL A 189 -4.00 -11.96 -1.03
CA VAL A 189 -4.67 -10.79 -1.61
C VAL A 189 -5.97 -11.19 -2.33
N SER A 190 -5.98 -12.30 -3.08
CA SER A 190 -7.21 -12.79 -3.72
C SER A 190 -8.29 -13.21 -2.72
N ARG A 191 -7.94 -13.64 -1.50
CA ARG A 191 -8.91 -13.92 -0.42
C ARG A 191 -9.39 -12.63 0.26
N LEU A 192 -8.47 -11.73 0.58
CA LEU A 192 -8.78 -10.42 1.16
C LEU A 192 -9.74 -9.63 0.26
N ALA A 193 -9.47 -9.57 -1.05
CA ALA A 193 -10.31 -8.87 -2.02
C ALA A 193 -11.73 -9.44 -2.07
N ARG A 194 -11.89 -10.76 -2.01
CA ARG A 194 -13.22 -11.41 -1.96
C ARG A 194 -13.97 -11.04 -0.69
N ASN A 195 -13.35 -11.15 0.48
CA ASN A 195 -13.98 -10.77 1.74
C ASN A 195 -14.41 -9.29 1.73
N LEU A 196 -13.57 -8.38 1.21
CA LEU A 196 -13.91 -6.96 1.12
C LEU A 196 -15.02 -6.68 0.09
N ALA A 197 -15.06 -7.43 -1.02
CA ALA A 197 -16.15 -7.34 -1.99
C ALA A 197 -17.48 -7.79 -1.38
N ASP A 198 -17.48 -8.86 -0.58
CA ASP A 198 -18.67 -9.32 0.14
C ASP A 198 -19.15 -8.28 1.16
N CYS A 199 -18.24 -7.64 1.89
CA CYS A 199 -18.58 -6.51 2.78
C CYS A 199 -19.19 -5.34 1.99
N ALA A 200 -18.61 -4.98 0.84
CA ALA A 200 -19.14 -3.92 -0.01
C ALA A 200 -20.53 -4.27 -0.57
N HIS A 201 -20.79 -5.53 -0.95
CA HIS A 201 -22.11 -5.99 -1.38
C HIS A 201 -23.15 -5.87 -0.26
N GLN A 202 -22.80 -6.22 0.97
CA GLN A 202 -23.67 -6.08 2.13
C GLN A 202 -23.97 -4.60 2.41
N SER A 203 -22.93 -3.76 2.47
CA SER A 203 -23.06 -2.32 2.63
C SER A 203 -23.97 -1.69 1.56
N LYS A 204 -23.82 -2.10 0.30
CA LYS A 204 -24.67 -1.61 -0.80
C LYS A 204 -26.16 -1.84 -0.54
N LYS A 205 -26.54 -3.05 -0.13
CA LYS A 205 -27.96 -3.38 0.17
C LYS A 205 -28.53 -2.48 1.26
N ILE A 206 -27.75 -2.24 2.31
CA ILE A 206 -28.15 -1.41 3.45
C ILE A 206 -28.26 0.06 3.05
N MET A 207 -27.29 0.59 2.29
CA MET A 207 -27.33 1.97 1.80
C MET A 207 -28.43 2.19 0.75
N GLU A 208 -28.80 1.17 -0.03
CA GLU A 208 -29.95 1.24 -0.95
C GLU A 208 -31.28 1.42 -0.22
N ASN A 209 -31.42 0.80 0.96
CA ASN A 209 -32.56 0.95 1.88
C ASN A 209 -32.59 2.32 2.59
N GLY A 210 -31.55 3.14 2.46
CA GLY A 210 -31.47 4.46 3.06
C GLY A 210 -31.10 4.47 4.55
N GLU A 211 -30.48 3.39 5.04
CA GLU A 211 -29.95 3.36 6.40
C GLU A 211 -28.74 4.29 6.57
N GLU A 212 -28.47 4.71 7.81
CA GLU A 212 -27.37 5.62 8.13
C GLU A 212 -26.00 4.91 8.10
N PRO A 213 -24.96 5.52 7.51
CA PRO A 213 -23.62 4.94 7.47
C PRO A 213 -23.01 4.71 8.87
N ASN A 214 -22.48 3.51 9.10
CA ASN A 214 -21.89 3.14 10.39
C ASN A 214 -20.39 2.80 10.32
N CYS A 215 -19.81 2.71 9.11
CA CYS A 215 -18.39 2.45 8.88
C CYS A 215 -17.94 3.09 7.56
N LEU A 216 -16.64 3.03 7.27
CA LEU A 216 -16.06 3.70 6.09
C LEU A 216 -16.68 3.21 4.78
N VAL A 217 -16.85 1.90 4.61
CA VAL A 217 -17.43 1.37 3.37
C VAL A 217 -18.86 1.88 3.17
N ASP A 218 -19.62 2.13 4.24
CA ASP A 218 -20.96 2.71 4.13
C ASP A 218 -20.94 4.16 3.68
N PHE A 219 -20.04 5.00 4.23
CA PHE A 219 -19.93 6.39 3.79
C PHE A 219 -19.56 6.49 2.30
N PHE A 220 -18.65 5.62 1.86
CA PHE A 220 -18.31 5.50 0.45
C PHE A 220 -19.49 4.99 -0.40
N MET A 221 -20.21 3.98 0.10
CA MET A 221 -21.28 3.32 -0.63
C MET A 221 -22.55 4.18 -0.71
N ALA A 222 -22.87 4.96 0.31
CA ALA A 222 -24.00 5.88 0.32
C ALA A 222 -23.92 6.89 -0.83
N GLU A 223 -22.76 7.52 -1.01
CA GLU A 223 -22.53 8.44 -2.14
C GLU A 223 -22.52 7.69 -3.48
N THR A 224 -21.95 6.49 -3.52
CA THR A 224 -21.97 5.65 -4.74
C THR A 224 -23.40 5.29 -5.18
N VAL A 225 -24.25 4.87 -4.25
CA VAL A 225 -25.67 4.53 -4.51
C VAL A 225 -26.44 5.78 -4.95
N LYS A 226 -26.15 6.94 -4.35
CA LYS A 226 -26.73 8.21 -4.75
C LYS A 226 -26.34 8.60 -6.18
N GLU A 227 -25.05 8.54 -6.53
CA GLU A 227 -24.57 8.79 -7.91
C GLU A 227 -25.26 7.84 -8.91
N ILE A 228 -25.41 6.55 -8.58
CA ILE A 228 -26.11 5.56 -9.44
C ILE A 228 -27.59 5.92 -9.66
N LYS A 229 -28.30 6.33 -8.59
CA LYS A 229 -29.71 6.74 -8.68
C LYS A 229 -29.87 8.00 -9.55
N GLU A 230 -28.93 8.95 -9.46
CA GLU A 230 -28.93 10.19 -10.24
C GLU A 230 -28.62 9.97 -11.73
N MET A 231 -27.78 8.96 -12.05
CA MET A 231 -27.48 8.56 -13.44
C MET A 231 -28.55 7.67 -14.08
N SER A 232 -29.46 7.09 -13.29
CA SER A 232 -30.56 6.28 -13.81
C SER A 232 -31.62 7.18 -14.47
N PRO A 233 -32.11 6.86 -15.69
CA PRO A 233 -33.08 7.71 -16.37
C PRO A 233 -34.35 7.86 -15.52
N LYS A 234 -34.73 9.12 -15.25
CA LYS A 234 -35.95 9.42 -14.49
C LYS A 234 -37.16 8.85 -15.24
N PRO A 235 -38.11 8.19 -14.56
CA PRO A 235 -39.25 7.53 -15.22
C PRO A 235 -40.08 8.46 -16.11
N TYR A 236 -40.12 9.76 -15.81
CA TYR A 236 -40.82 10.76 -16.63
C TYR A 236 -40.18 11.01 -18.02
N ILE A 237 -38.89 10.73 -18.21
CA ILE A 237 -38.21 10.88 -19.51
C ILE A 237 -38.53 9.71 -20.46
N LEU A 238 -38.89 8.54 -19.91
CA LEU A 238 -39.31 7.38 -20.71
C LEU A 238 -40.76 7.48 -21.19
N MET A 239 -41.59 8.33 -20.57
CA MET A 239 -42.98 8.58 -21.00
C MET A 239 -43.10 9.58 -22.16
N THR A 240 -42.09 10.44 -22.38
CA THR A 240 -42.06 11.40 -23.50
C THR A 240 -41.43 10.86 -24.77
N LEU A 241 -40.96 9.60 -24.76
CA LEU A 241 -40.33 8.92 -25.91
C LEU A 241 -41.21 7.80 -26.50
N LYS A 242 -42.54 7.86 -26.31
CA LYS A 242 -43.50 7.00 -27.01
C LYS A 242 -44.43 7.82 -27.89
#